data_AF-A0A2E3QKB9-F1
#
_entry.id   AF-A0A2E3QKB9-F1
#
_cell.length_a   1.000
_cell.length_b   1.000
_cell.length_c   1.000
_cell.angle_alpha   90.00
_cell.angle_beta   90.00
_cell.angle_gamma   90.00
#
_symmetry.space_group_name_H-M   'P 1'
#
loop_
_entity.id
_entity.type
_entity.pdbx_description
1 polymer ?
#
loop_
_entity_poly.entity_id
_entity_poly.type
_entity_poly.pdbx_seq_one_letter_code
_entity_poly.pdbx_strand_id
1 'polypeptide(L)'
;MENIMNWDAIGAIGEVVGALSVLLTLIYLAKQIKDNSNLLTISAYQTAMDGYNEIAAKFFEDEQVARISGNLFHENFSSMSSMDEYRLNLMWRAYMNQNLKMLRMHELGVLPERDWSRIANEISHLVSSTSFGKAYRKENPFFNDVWEAIDSYQGDRVSRFV
;
A
#
# COMPACT_ATOMS: atom_id res chain seq x y z
N MET A 1 34.05 38.35 52.31
CA MET A 1 32.64 37.89 52.31
C MET A 1 32.36 37.34 50.93
N GLU A 2 32.15 36.04 50.87
CA GLU A 2 32.27 35.16 49.72
C GLU A 2 31.18 35.36 48.65
N ASN A 3 31.60 35.32 47.38
CA ASN A 3 30.75 35.24 46.17
C ASN A 3 30.05 33.87 45.99
N ILE A 4 30.03 33.00 47.02
CA ILE A 4 29.53 31.62 46.94
C ILE A 4 28.06 31.57 46.50
N MET A 5 27.23 32.48 47.00
CA MET A 5 25.79 32.48 46.74
C MET A 5 25.40 32.81 45.28
N ASN A 6 26.26 33.53 44.55
CA ASN A 6 25.97 33.92 43.16
C ASN A 6 26.24 32.76 42.20
N TRP A 7 27.27 31.95 42.47
CA TRP A 7 27.64 30.81 41.63
C TRP A 7 26.65 29.65 41.74
N ASP A 8 26.19 29.32 42.95
CA ASP A 8 25.16 28.28 43.13
C ASP A 8 23.82 28.70 42.52
N ALA A 9 23.44 29.98 42.66
CA ALA A 9 22.22 30.50 42.05
C ALA A 9 22.29 30.47 40.51
N ILE A 10 23.43 30.86 39.92
CA ILE A 10 23.67 30.77 38.48
C ILE A 10 23.65 29.31 38.01
N GLY A 11 24.25 28.39 38.78
CA GLY A 11 24.21 26.95 38.50
C GLY A 11 22.78 26.40 38.48
N ALA A 12 22.00 26.69 39.52
CA ALA A 12 20.60 26.27 39.61
C ALA A 12 19.74 26.87 38.47
N ILE A 13 19.97 28.12 38.07
CA ILE A 13 19.30 28.72 36.90
C ILE A 13 19.70 27.99 35.62
N GLY A 14 20.98 27.66 35.45
CA GLY A 14 21.48 26.88 34.31
C GLY A 14 20.84 25.50 34.22
N GLU A 15 20.66 24.82 35.36
CA GLU A 15 19.97 23.53 35.44
C GLU A 15 18.49 23.64 35.06
N VAL A 16 17.78 24.65 35.58
CA VAL A 16 16.37 24.88 35.24
C VAL A 16 16.21 25.22 33.76
N VAL A 17 17.05 26.10 33.22
CA VAL A 17 17.03 26.46 31.79
C VAL A 17 17.38 25.26 30.91
N GLY A 18 18.36 24.45 31.31
CA GLY A 18 18.72 23.21 30.62
C GLY A 18 17.56 22.20 30.62
N ALA A 19 16.96 21.95 31.78
CA ALA A 19 15.82 21.05 31.92
C ALA A 19 14.60 21.52 31.11
N LEU A 20 14.29 22.82 31.14
CA LEU A 20 13.23 23.41 30.32
C LEU A 20 13.53 23.28 28.82
N SER A 21 14.79 23.48 28.42
CA SER A 21 15.20 23.34 27.01
C SER A 21 14.99 21.90 26.54
N VAL A 22 15.41 20.90 27.33
CA VAL A 22 15.19 19.48 27.03
C VAL A 22 13.69 19.16 26.95
N LEU A 23 12.88 19.65 27.90
CA LEU A 23 11.44 19.43 27.89
C LEU A 23 10.79 20.00 26.62
N LEU A 24 11.16 21.23 26.22
CA LEU A 24 10.67 21.85 25.00
C LEU A 24 11.09 21.07 23.76
N THR A 25 12.33 20.58 23.71
CA THR A 25 12.80 19.71 22.62
C THR A 25 12.00 18.41 22.53
N LEU A 26 11.70 17.75 23.66
CA LEU A 26 10.90 16.53 23.67
C LEU A 26 9.45 16.77 23.19
N ILE A 27 8.83 17.88 23.60
CA ILE A 27 7.50 18.27 23.11
C ILE A 27 7.52 18.50 21.60
N TYR A 28 8.53 19.22 21.10
CA TYR A 28 8.71 19.46 19.68
C TYR A 28 8.89 18.15 18.91
N LEU A 29 9.75 17.25 19.38
CA LEU A 29 9.99 15.94 18.75
C LEU A 29 8.72 15.08 18.73
N ALA A 30 7.96 15.04 19.82
CA ALA A 30 6.70 14.30 19.87
C ALA A 30 5.71 14.82 18.83
N LYS A 31 5.58 16.14 18.69
CA LYS A 31 4.76 16.76 17.65
C LYS A 31 5.30 16.45 16.24
N GLN A 32 6.61 16.57 16.05
CA GLN A 32 7.28 16.29 14.77
C GLN A 32 7.05 14.85 14.31
N ILE A 33 7.15 13.87 15.21
CA ILE A 33 6.90 12.46 14.90
C ILE A 33 5.44 12.24 14.50
N LYS A 34 4.48 12.87 15.20
CA LYS A 34 3.06 12.80 14.86
C LYS A 34 2.76 13.37 13.48
N ASP A 35 3.27 14.57 13.19
CA ASP A 35 3.06 15.24 11.91
C ASP A 35 3.72 14.44 10.76
N ASN A 36 4.91 13.89 10.98
CA ASN A 36 5.58 13.00 10.03
C ASN A 36 4.76 11.73 9.77
N SER A 37 4.20 11.11 10.81
CA SER A 37 3.36 9.92 10.67
C SER A 37 2.10 10.19 9.82
N ASN A 38 1.48 11.36 9.99
CA ASN A 38 0.33 11.76 9.18
C ASN A 38 0.71 11.97 7.71
N LEU A 39 1.86 12.62 7.43
CA LEU A 39 2.34 12.84 6.07
C LEU A 39 2.68 11.52 5.37
N LEU A 40 3.32 10.57 6.06
CA LEU A 40 3.58 9.23 5.53
C LEU A 40 2.30 8.50 5.15
N THR A 41 1.27 8.60 6.00
CA THR A 41 -0.05 8.01 5.74
C THR A 41 -0.69 8.63 4.49
N ILE A 42 -0.68 9.96 4.35
CA ILE A 42 -1.24 10.63 3.16
C ILE A 42 -0.47 10.24 1.89
N SER A 43 0.87 10.22 1.96
CA SER A 43 1.71 9.81 0.84
C SER A 43 1.45 8.36 0.43
N ALA A 44 1.19 7.48 1.40
CA ALA A 44 0.78 6.11 1.16
C ALA A 44 -0.56 6.01 0.42
N TYR A 45 -1.56 6.81 0.81
CA TYR A 45 -2.82 6.88 0.08
C TYR A 45 -2.65 7.38 -1.36
N GLN A 46 -1.87 8.44 -1.57
CA GLN A 46 -1.57 8.94 -2.91
C GLN A 46 -0.90 7.85 -3.76
N THR A 47 0.12 7.19 -3.18
CA THR A 47 0.84 6.10 -3.84
C THR A 47 -0.06 4.93 -4.22
N ALA A 48 -1.01 4.58 -3.35
CA ALA A 48 -2.00 3.54 -3.62
C ALA A 48 -2.90 3.94 -4.79
N MET A 49 -3.49 5.14 -4.73
CA MET A 49 -4.42 5.65 -5.74
C MET A 49 -3.75 5.86 -7.09
N ASP A 50 -2.56 6.47 -7.11
CA ASP A 50 -1.81 6.73 -8.34
C ASP A 50 -1.42 5.43 -9.04
N GLY A 51 -0.98 4.41 -8.28
CA GLY A 51 -0.63 3.12 -8.87
C GLY A 51 -1.82 2.42 -9.51
N TYR A 52 -2.99 2.39 -8.85
CA TYR A 52 -4.20 1.81 -9.44
C TYR A 52 -4.73 2.65 -10.61
N ASN A 53 -4.69 3.98 -10.52
CA ASN A 53 -5.12 4.87 -11.60
C ASN A 53 -4.20 4.77 -12.82
N GLU A 54 -2.88 4.67 -12.65
CA GLU A 54 -1.93 4.48 -13.74
C GLU A 54 -2.16 3.15 -14.46
N ILE A 55 -2.40 2.09 -13.67
CA ILE A 55 -2.80 0.79 -14.19
C ILE A 55 -4.10 0.99 -15.00
N ALA A 56 -5.16 1.49 -14.39
CA ALA A 56 -6.48 1.69 -15.00
C ALA A 56 -6.45 2.58 -16.27
N ALA A 57 -5.69 3.67 -16.28
CA ALA A 57 -5.55 4.54 -17.45
C ALA A 57 -5.05 3.75 -18.68
N LYS A 58 -4.11 2.83 -18.48
CA LYS A 58 -3.62 1.93 -19.55
C LYS A 58 -4.69 0.95 -20.05
N PHE A 59 -5.74 0.67 -19.26
CA PHE A 59 -6.88 -0.16 -19.71
C PHE A 59 -7.87 0.63 -20.55
N PHE A 60 -8.08 1.91 -20.24
CA PHE A 60 -9.13 2.72 -20.87
C PHE A 60 -8.70 3.40 -22.17
N GLU A 61 -7.41 3.63 -22.37
CA GLU A 61 -6.90 4.36 -23.54
C GLU A 61 -6.79 3.50 -24.81
N ASP A 62 -6.79 2.17 -24.71
CA ASP A 62 -6.61 1.25 -25.84
C ASP A 62 -7.78 0.27 -25.99
N GLU A 63 -8.51 0.36 -27.10
CA GLU A 63 -9.64 -0.52 -27.47
C GLU A 63 -9.24 -2.01 -27.45
N GLN A 64 -8.00 -2.34 -27.83
CA GLN A 64 -7.50 -3.71 -27.78
C GLN A 64 -7.39 -4.21 -26.34
N VAL A 65 -6.94 -3.37 -25.41
CA VAL A 65 -6.80 -3.72 -23.99
C VAL A 65 -8.17 -3.86 -23.32
N ALA A 66 -9.12 -3.00 -23.65
CA ALA A 66 -10.51 -3.12 -23.20
C ALA A 66 -11.15 -4.44 -23.66
N ARG A 67 -10.93 -4.83 -24.93
CA ARG A 67 -11.42 -6.11 -25.48
C ARG A 67 -10.79 -7.32 -24.78
N ILE A 68 -9.47 -7.32 -24.57
CA ILE A 68 -8.76 -8.39 -23.87
C ILE A 68 -9.28 -8.54 -22.44
N SER A 69 -9.48 -7.42 -21.74
CA SER A 69 -10.00 -7.40 -20.37
C SER A 69 -11.46 -7.85 -20.30
N GLY A 70 -12.27 -7.57 -21.33
CA GLY A 70 -13.62 -8.12 -21.45
C GLY A 70 -13.61 -9.64 -21.60
N ASN A 71 -12.70 -10.20 -22.41
CA ASN A 71 -12.58 -11.64 -22.60
C ASN A 71 -12.15 -12.39 -21.33
N LEU A 72 -11.38 -11.74 -20.45
CA LEU A 72 -10.98 -12.28 -19.14
C LEU A 72 -12.18 -12.70 -18.29
N PHE A 73 -13.22 -11.87 -18.22
CA PHE A 73 -14.41 -12.13 -17.39
C PHE A 73 -15.44 -13.04 -18.07
N HIS A 74 -15.45 -13.08 -19.41
CA HIS A 74 -16.36 -13.94 -20.17
C HIS A 74 -15.74 -15.31 -20.49
N GLU A 75 -14.54 -15.58 -19.98
CA GLU A 75 -13.78 -16.82 -20.17
C GLU A 75 -13.55 -17.23 -21.63
N ASN A 76 -13.52 -16.25 -22.55
CA ASN A 76 -13.31 -16.51 -23.97
C ASN A 76 -11.82 -16.51 -24.33
N PHE A 77 -11.04 -17.35 -23.65
CA PHE A 77 -9.58 -17.43 -23.80
C PHE A 77 -9.15 -18.25 -25.01
N SER A 78 -9.96 -19.21 -25.43
CA SER A 78 -9.67 -20.11 -26.57
C SER A 78 -9.53 -19.40 -27.92
N SER A 79 -9.94 -18.13 -28.02
CA SER A 79 -9.79 -17.29 -29.22
C SER A 79 -8.74 -16.18 -29.06
N MET A 80 -8.00 -16.10 -27.95
CA MET A 80 -6.97 -15.08 -27.77
C MET A 80 -5.71 -15.41 -28.58
N SER A 81 -5.14 -14.39 -29.22
CA SER A 81 -3.83 -14.54 -29.86
C SER A 81 -2.74 -14.66 -28.80
N SER A 82 -1.60 -15.27 -29.15
CA SER A 82 -0.43 -15.35 -28.26
C SER A 82 0.07 -13.98 -27.79
N MET A 83 -0.08 -12.95 -28.64
CA MET A 83 0.25 -11.56 -28.29
C MET A 83 -0.72 -10.99 -27.24
N ASP A 84 -2.02 -11.27 -27.37
CA ASP A 84 -3.02 -10.82 -26.40
C ASP A 84 -2.84 -11.51 -25.05
N GLU A 85 -2.50 -12.80 -25.04
CA GLU A 85 -2.17 -13.55 -23.83
C GLU A 85 -0.92 -13.00 -23.13
N TYR A 86 0.12 -12.66 -23.90
CA TYR A 86 1.33 -12.02 -23.36
C TYR A 86 1.01 -10.66 -22.72
N ARG A 87 0.20 -9.83 -23.39
CA ARG A 87 -0.25 -8.53 -22.86
C ARG A 87 -1.05 -8.69 -21.58
N LEU A 88 -1.99 -9.63 -21.55
CA LEU A 88 -2.78 -9.93 -20.36
C LEU A 88 -1.89 -10.35 -19.17
N ASN A 89 -0.87 -11.18 -19.43
CA ASN A 89 0.12 -11.56 -18.41
C ASN A 89 0.92 -10.36 -17.88
N LEU A 90 1.37 -9.44 -18.76
CA LEU A 90 2.05 -8.22 -18.33
C LEU A 90 1.15 -7.30 -17.50
N MET A 91 -0.13 -7.21 -17.88
CA MET A 91 -1.12 -6.41 -17.15
C MET A 91 -1.34 -6.96 -15.74
N TRP A 92 -1.55 -8.27 -15.61
CA TRP A 92 -1.64 -8.93 -14.31
C TRP A 92 -0.35 -8.81 -13.52
N ARG A 93 0.81 -8.84 -14.17
CA ARG A 93 2.09 -8.62 -13.49
C ARG A 93 2.16 -7.22 -12.88
N ALA A 94 1.73 -6.19 -13.60
CA ALA A 94 1.68 -4.82 -13.10
C ALA A 94 0.68 -4.68 -11.94
N TYR A 95 -0.52 -5.25 -12.08
CA TYR A 95 -1.52 -5.30 -11.03
C TYR A 95 -1.00 -5.98 -9.76
N MET A 96 -0.38 -7.16 -9.88
CA MET A 96 0.15 -7.89 -8.74
C MET A 96 1.37 -7.23 -8.11
N ASN A 97 2.23 -6.54 -8.88
CA ASN A 97 3.30 -5.72 -8.31
C ASN A 97 2.73 -4.59 -7.43
N GLN A 98 1.64 -3.94 -7.86
CA GLN A 98 0.97 -2.93 -7.06
C GLN A 98 0.39 -3.54 -5.77
N ASN A 99 -0.25 -4.71 -5.85
CA ASN A 99 -0.79 -5.38 -4.68
C ASN A 99 0.30 -5.86 -3.70
N LEU A 100 1.45 -6.33 -4.20
CA LEU A 100 2.61 -6.65 -3.37
C LEU A 100 3.10 -5.41 -2.62
N LYS A 101 3.15 -4.25 -3.28
CA LYS A 101 3.48 -2.98 -2.64
C LYS A 101 2.48 -2.62 -1.53
N MET A 102 1.18 -2.80 -1.79
CA MET A 102 0.14 -2.57 -0.78
C MET A 102 0.28 -3.48 0.44
N LEU A 103 0.59 -4.76 0.23
CA LEU A 103 0.90 -5.69 1.32
C LEU A 103 2.11 -5.21 2.15
N ARG A 104 3.21 -4.82 1.50
CA ARG A 104 4.39 -4.30 2.24
C ARG A 104 4.09 -3.05 3.04
N MET A 105 3.26 -2.15 2.50
CA MET A 105 2.84 -0.95 3.22
C MET A 105 1.98 -1.27 4.43
N HIS A 106 1.16 -2.33 4.34
CA HIS A 106 0.39 -2.83 5.46
C HIS A 106 1.27 -3.49 6.53
N GLU A 107 2.20 -4.37 6.15
CA GLU A 107 3.15 -5.01 7.05
C GLU A 107 4.02 -4.00 7.83
N LEU A 108 4.32 -2.85 7.21
CA LEU A 108 5.05 -1.74 7.83
C LEU A 108 4.16 -0.84 8.71
N GLY A 109 2.86 -1.11 8.82
CA GLY A 109 1.91 -0.33 9.60
C GLY A 109 1.50 1.02 8.98
N VAL A 110 1.91 1.28 7.73
CA VAL A 110 1.58 2.52 7.01
C VAL A 110 0.17 2.46 6.43
N LEU A 111 -0.23 1.29 5.91
CA LEU A 111 -1.59 1.04 5.44
C LEU A 111 -2.42 0.37 6.54
N PRO A 112 -3.50 0.99 7.03
CA PRO A 112 -4.33 0.41 8.09
C PRO A 112 -5.01 -0.90 7.65
N GLU A 113 -5.21 -1.81 8.60
CA GLU A 113 -5.89 -3.11 8.38
C GLU A 113 -7.24 -2.98 7.66
N ARG A 114 -8.03 -1.96 8.03
CA ARG A 114 -9.32 -1.72 7.38
C ARG A 114 -9.19 -1.47 5.87
N ASP A 115 -8.13 -0.79 5.45
CA ASP A 115 -7.94 -0.45 4.04
C ASP A 115 -7.25 -1.61 3.30
N TRP A 116 -6.30 -2.29 3.97
CA TRP A 116 -5.73 -3.55 3.47
C TRP A 116 -6.80 -4.63 3.24
N SER A 117 -7.67 -4.88 4.22
CA SER A 117 -8.72 -5.91 4.12
C SER A 117 -9.64 -5.72 2.91
N ARG A 118 -9.93 -4.48 2.51
CA ARG A 118 -10.72 -4.19 1.30
C ARG A 118 -9.97 -4.58 0.04
N ILE A 119 -8.69 -4.20 -0.04
CA ILE A 119 -7.80 -4.54 -1.16
C ILE A 119 -7.63 -6.06 -1.23
N ALA A 120 -7.37 -6.72 -0.10
CA ALA A 120 -7.17 -8.16 -0.03
C ALA A 120 -8.41 -8.94 -0.49
N ASN A 121 -9.61 -8.53 -0.05
CA ASN A 121 -10.87 -9.11 -0.52
C ASN A 121 -11.05 -8.92 -2.04
N GLU A 122 -10.72 -7.73 -2.57
CA GLU A 122 -10.82 -7.45 -4.01
C GLU A 122 -9.87 -8.32 -4.84
N ILE A 123 -8.61 -8.46 -4.40
CA ILE A 123 -7.63 -9.35 -5.04
C ILE A 123 -8.11 -10.81 -4.98
N SER A 124 -8.57 -11.26 -3.80
CA SER A 124 -9.08 -12.62 -3.58
C SER A 124 -10.23 -12.93 -4.55
N HIS A 125 -11.20 -12.01 -4.68
CA HIS A 125 -12.31 -12.13 -5.62
C HIS A 125 -11.84 -12.12 -7.09
N LEU A 126 -10.95 -11.20 -7.50
CA LEU A 126 -10.40 -11.14 -8.86
C LEU A 126 -9.67 -12.42 -9.29
N VAL A 127 -8.80 -12.93 -8.42
CA VAL A 127 -7.98 -14.12 -8.67
C VAL A 127 -8.84 -15.38 -8.72
N SER A 128 -9.88 -15.46 -7.87
CA SER A 128 -10.74 -16.65 -7.75
C SER A 128 -11.94 -16.65 -8.70
N SER A 129 -12.33 -15.51 -9.26
CA SER A 129 -13.51 -15.39 -10.15
C SER A 129 -13.26 -15.83 -11.58
N THR A 130 -12.00 -15.85 -12.06
CA THR A 130 -11.67 -16.20 -13.45
C THR A 130 -10.73 -17.41 -13.55
N SER A 131 -10.88 -18.23 -14.58
CA SER A 131 -9.95 -19.33 -14.87
C SER A 131 -8.51 -18.85 -15.12
N PHE A 132 -8.34 -17.71 -15.81
CA PHE A 132 -7.02 -17.09 -15.97
C PHE A 132 -6.42 -16.66 -14.63
N GLY A 133 -7.18 -16.03 -13.72
CA GLY A 133 -6.66 -15.63 -12.41
C GLY A 133 -6.17 -16.82 -11.58
N LYS A 134 -6.93 -17.93 -11.60
CA LYS A 134 -6.53 -19.19 -10.95
C LYS A 134 -5.25 -19.77 -11.55
N ALA A 135 -5.13 -19.77 -12.88
CA ALA A 135 -3.93 -20.22 -13.57
C ALA A 135 -2.72 -19.31 -13.25
N TYR A 136 -2.91 -18.00 -13.34
CA TYR A 136 -1.89 -17.00 -13.05
C TYR A 136 -1.34 -17.16 -11.64
N ARG A 137 -2.20 -17.33 -10.63
CA ARG A 137 -1.79 -17.61 -9.24
C ARG A 137 -0.90 -18.85 -9.16
N LYS A 138 -1.29 -19.95 -9.81
CA LYS A 138 -0.55 -21.21 -9.81
C LYS A 138 0.81 -21.09 -10.51
N GLU A 139 0.88 -20.30 -11.57
CA GLU A 139 2.07 -20.17 -12.42
C GLU A 139 3.06 -19.10 -11.93
N ASN A 140 2.65 -18.21 -11.03
CA ASN A 140 3.46 -17.08 -10.55
C ASN A 140 3.73 -17.15 -9.04
N PRO A 141 4.67 -18.01 -8.59
CA PRO A 141 5.03 -18.13 -7.18
C PRO A 141 5.75 -16.89 -6.62
N PHE A 142 6.19 -15.96 -7.49
CA PHE A 142 6.78 -14.68 -7.09
C PHE A 142 5.85 -13.86 -6.17
N PHE A 143 4.54 -14.06 -6.24
CA PHE A 143 3.54 -13.36 -5.44
C PHE A 143 2.99 -14.19 -4.28
N ASN A 144 3.69 -15.25 -3.84
CA ASN A 144 3.22 -16.13 -2.76
C ASN A 144 2.83 -15.37 -1.49
N ASP A 145 3.61 -14.38 -1.07
CA ASP A 145 3.28 -13.58 0.11
C ASP A 145 1.91 -12.88 -0.04
N VAL A 146 1.58 -12.42 -1.25
CA VAL A 146 0.26 -11.84 -1.54
C VAL A 146 -0.81 -12.94 -1.52
N TRP A 147 -0.55 -14.10 -2.12
CA TRP A 147 -1.47 -15.23 -2.13
C TRP A 147 -1.83 -15.71 -0.72
N GLU A 148 -0.83 -15.85 0.15
CA GLU A 148 -1.01 -16.24 1.54
C GLU A 148 -1.78 -15.17 2.33
N ALA A 149 -1.46 -13.90 2.10
CA ALA A 149 -2.14 -12.81 2.78
C ALA A 149 -3.63 -12.73 2.41
N ILE A 150 -3.97 -12.93 1.14
CA ILE A 150 -5.37 -12.84 0.68
C ILE A 150 -6.20 -14.10 0.99
N ASP A 151 -5.59 -15.25 1.25
CA ASP A 151 -6.31 -16.51 1.53
C ASP A 151 -7.18 -16.45 2.80
N SER A 152 -6.86 -15.53 3.71
CA SER A 152 -7.65 -15.27 4.92
C SER A 152 -8.92 -14.45 4.65
N TYR A 153 -9.07 -13.90 3.44
CA TYR A 153 -10.16 -13.02 3.04
C TYR A 153 -11.13 -13.79 2.14
N GLN A 154 -12.35 -14.00 2.64
CA GLN A 154 -13.43 -14.62 1.88
C GLN A 154 -13.81 -13.65 0.75
N GLY A 155 -13.73 -14.11 -0.50
CA GLY A 155 -13.98 -13.32 -1.72
C GLY A 155 -15.43 -12.88 -1.90
N ASP A 156 -16.07 -12.37 -0.85
CA ASP A 156 -17.34 -11.68 -0.93
C ASP A 156 -17.20 -10.50 -1.89
N ARG A 157 -18.18 -10.35 -2.77
CA ARG A 157 -18.13 -9.37 -3.85
C ARG A 157 -18.04 -7.94 -3.29
N VAL A 158 -16.85 -7.35 -3.38
CA VAL A 158 -16.58 -5.98 -2.88
C VAL A 158 -17.01 -4.90 -3.88
N SER A 159 -17.04 -5.22 -5.18
CA SER A 159 -17.33 -4.26 -6.25
C SER A 159 -18.02 -4.91 -7.45
N ARG A 160 -18.76 -4.13 -8.24
CA ARG A 160 -19.32 -4.55 -9.55
C ARG A 160 -18.32 -4.45 -10.70
N PHE A 161 -17.16 -3.83 -10.47
CA PHE A 161 -16.06 -3.76 -11.45
C PHE A 161 -15.35 -5.11 -11.64
N VAL A 162 -15.72 -6.11 -10.83
CA VAL A 162 -15.22 -7.49 -10.85
C VAL A 162 -16.40 -8.47 -10.83
#